data_AF-A0A8W8I474-F1
#
_entry.id   AF-A0A8W8I474-F1
#
_cell.length_a   1.000
_cell.length_b   1.000
_cell.length_c   1.000
_cell.angle_alpha   90.00
_cell.angle_beta   90.00
_cell.angle_gamma   90.00
#
_symmetry.space_group_name_H-M   'P 1'
#
loop_
_entity.id
_entity.type
_entity.pdbx_description
1 polymer ?
#
loop_
_entity_poly.entity_id
_entity_poly.type
_entity_poly.pdbx_seq_one_letter_code
_entity_poly.pdbx_strand_id
1 'polypeptide(L)'
;NKMYIVDFKTKKCNITAISRPFRPRGVIPGAKFEGEVVIGAAAIPNEHVNVLAFSGNFTGEAYTGLVSSPDCFPIQNIHFSQKYGFEQSTYYDLKVGISDPELFIPPRECAPPGY
;
A
#
# COMPACT_ATOMS: atom_id res chain seq x y z
N ASN A 1 2.44 14.74 12.71
CA ASN A 1 1.82 13.66 11.91
C ASN A 1 0.42 13.35 12.43
N LYS A 2 -0.61 13.56 11.60
CA LYS A 2 -2.02 13.32 11.95
C LYS A 2 -2.63 12.33 10.94
N MET A 3 -3.54 11.48 11.41
CA MET A 3 -4.40 10.63 10.59
C MET A 3 -5.85 11.07 10.81
N TYR A 4 -6.57 11.30 9.71
CA TYR A 4 -7.98 11.70 9.72
C TYR A 4 -8.83 10.49 9.37
N ILE A 5 -9.66 10.03 10.31
CA ILE A 5 -10.60 8.93 10.12
C ILE A 5 -11.99 9.55 10.02
N VAL A 6 -12.60 9.48 8.85
CA VAL A 6 -13.90 10.11 8.57
C VAL A 6 -14.93 9.03 8.30
N ASP A 7 -16.03 9.06 9.04
CA ASP A 7 -17.20 8.26 8.72
C ASP A 7 -17.98 8.98 7.61
N PHE A 8 -18.07 8.36 6.43
CA PHE A 8 -18.75 8.99 5.29
C PHE A 8 -20.27 9.12 5.44
N LYS A 9 -20.90 8.33 6.33
CA LYS A 9 -22.35 8.38 6.62
C LYS A 9 -22.65 9.44 7.68
N THR A 10 -21.96 9.37 8.82
CA THR A 10 -22.24 10.27 9.96
C THR A 10 -21.48 11.59 9.90
N LYS A 11 -20.50 11.68 9.00
CA LYS A 11 -19.56 12.82 8.86
C LYS A 11 -18.74 13.09 10.13
N LYS A 12 -18.70 12.15 11.08
CA LYS A 12 -17.84 12.28 12.25
C LYS A 12 -16.39 12.12 11.83
N CYS A 13 -15.56 13.06 12.25
CA CYS A 13 -14.11 13.01 12.06
C CYS A 13 -13.41 12.70 13.37
N ASN A 14 -12.54 11.69 13.35
CA ASN A 14 -11.63 11.37 14.44
C ASN A 14 -10.18 11.61 13.97
N ILE A 15 -9.44 12.41 14.73
CA ILE A 15 -8.07 12.78 14.40
C ILE A 15 -7.14 12.10 15.39
N THR A 16 -6.24 11.26 14.90
CA THR A 16 -5.28 10.53 15.74
C THR A 16 -3.83 10.82 15.34
N ALA A 17 -2.89 10.57 16.25
CA ALA A 17 -1.48 10.58 15.92
C ALA A 17 -1.10 9.32 15.12
N ILE A 18 -0.17 9.46 14.17
CA ILE A 18 0.42 8.32 13.45
C ILE A 18 1.54 7.72 14.31
N SER A 19 1.43 6.44 14.68
CA SER A 19 2.37 5.75 15.58
C SER A 19 3.36 4.80 14.88
N ARG A 20 3.25 4.66 13.55
CA ARG A 20 4.08 3.79 12.71
C ARG A 20 4.85 4.59 11.65
N PRO A 21 6.05 4.16 11.26
CA PRO A 21 6.78 4.78 10.16
C PRO A 21 6.04 4.62 8.82
N PHE A 22 6.39 5.45 7.85
CA PHE A 22 5.90 5.33 6.49
C PHE A 22 6.46 4.06 5.84
N ARG A 23 5.59 3.29 5.18
CA ARG A 23 5.96 2.12 4.38
C ARG A 23 5.68 2.43 2.90
N PRO A 24 6.70 2.54 2.04
CA PRO A 24 6.46 2.68 0.61
C PRO A 24 5.78 1.44 0.06
N ARG A 25 5.00 1.59 -1.03
CA ARG A 25 4.40 0.48 -1.78
C ARG A 25 5.23 0.22 -3.03
N GLY A 26 5.42 -1.05 -3.37
CA GLY A 26 6.39 -1.51 -4.37
C GLY A 26 7.65 -2.09 -3.74
N VAL A 27 8.77 -2.13 -4.50
CA VAL A 27 10.03 -2.72 -4.02
C VAL A 27 10.71 -1.78 -3.01
N ILE A 28 10.92 -2.26 -1.79
CA ILE A 28 11.66 -1.51 -0.77
C ILE A 28 13.16 -1.55 -1.10
N PRO A 29 13.88 -0.41 -1.07
CA PRO A 29 15.33 -0.40 -1.27
C PRO A 29 16.05 -1.38 -0.33
N GLY A 30 16.93 -2.21 -0.89
CA GLY A 30 17.65 -3.25 -0.14
C GLY A 30 16.87 -4.55 0.05
N ALA A 31 15.66 -4.68 -0.52
CA ALA A 31 14.96 -5.95 -0.55
C ALA A 31 15.70 -6.97 -1.43
N LYS A 32 15.71 -8.22 -0.99
CA LYS A 32 16.30 -9.35 -1.71
C LYS A 32 15.32 -9.81 -2.78
N PHE A 33 15.81 -9.97 -4.01
CA PHE A 33 15.08 -10.65 -5.07
C PHE A 33 14.99 -12.16 -4.78
N GLU A 34 13.79 -12.70 -4.81
CA GLU A 34 13.53 -14.12 -4.54
C GLU A 34 13.26 -14.91 -5.82
N GLY A 35 12.70 -14.27 -6.85
CA GLY A 35 12.45 -14.94 -8.12
C GLY A 35 11.31 -14.31 -8.91
N GLU A 36 10.98 -14.97 -10.02
CA GLU A 36 9.89 -14.58 -10.91
C GLU A 36 8.75 -15.60 -10.80
N VAL A 37 7.52 -15.12 -10.90
CA VAL A 37 6.30 -15.93 -10.87
C VAL A 37 5.37 -15.47 -11.97
N VAL A 38 4.61 -16.39 -12.56
CA VAL A 38 3.53 -16.06 -13.50
C VAL A 38 2.19 -16.22 -12.77
N ILE A 39 1.40 -15.16 -12.74
CA ILE A 39 0.02 -15.20 -12.21
C ILE A 39 -0.94 -15.26 -13.39
N GLY A 40 -1.83 -16.25 -13.40
CA GLY A 40 -2.85 -16.43 -14.44
C GLY A 40 -2.57 -17.60 -15.39
N ALA A 41 -3.37 -17.69 -16.46
CA ALA A 41 -3.29 -18.76 -17.44
C ALA A 41 -2.17 -18.48 -18.45
N ALA A 42 -0.95 -18.92 -18.16
CA ALA A 42 0.24 -18.66 -18.98
C ALA A 42 0.10 -19.13 -20.45
N ALA A 43 -0.72 -20.17 -20.69
CA ALA A 43 -0.96 -20.70 -22.03
C ALA A 43 -2.00 -19.89 -22.84
N ILE A 44 -2.71 -18.95 -22.22
CA ILE A 44 -3.71 -18.11 -22.88
C ILE A 44 -3.13 -16.70 -23.04
N PRO A 45 -3.04 -16.18 -24.28
CA PRO A 45 -2.54 -14.83 -24.53
C PRO A 45 -3.31 -13.78 -23.73
N ASN A 46 -2.57 -12.87 -23.08
CA ASN A 46 -3.11 -11.76 -22.27
C ASN A 46 -3.90 -12.16 -21.01
N GLU A 47 -3.88 -13.44 -20.60
CA GLU A 47 -4.51 -13.89 -19.34
C GLU A 47 -3.49 -14.22 -18.25
N HIS A 48 -2.28 -13.66 -18.36
CA HIS A 48 -1.26 -13.77 -17.33
C HIS A 48 -0.47 -12.47 -17.17
N VAL A 49 0.16 -12.35 -15.99
CA VAL A 49 1.11 -11.29 -15.67
C VAL A 49 2.36 -11.90 -15.08
N ASN A 50 3.52 -11.42 -15.54
CA ASN A 50 4.80 -11.77 -14.96
C ASN A 50 5.03 -10.89 -13.73
N VAL A 51 5.47 -11.51 -12.63
CA VAL A 51 5.66 -10.82 -11.35
C VAL A 51 7.00 -11.15 -10.76
N LEU A 52 7.59 -10.17 -10.07
CA LEU A 52 8.87 -10.31 -9.38
C LEU A 52 8.61 -10.33 -7.88
N ALA A 53 9.19 -11.32 -7.20
CA ALA A 53 9.05 -11.50 -5.76
C ALA A 53 10.27 -10.95 -5.03
N PHE A 54 10.01 -10.20 -3.96
CA PHE A 54 11.02 -9.60 -3.10
C PHE A 54 10.73 -9.89 -1.63
N SER A 55 11.78 -10.05 -0.84
CA SER A 55 11.69 -10.19 0.62
C SER A 55 12.66 -9.24 1.33
N GLY A 56 12.42 -8.99 2.61
CA GLY A 56 13.35 -8.24 3.43
C GLY A 56 12.95 -8.22 4.90
N ASN A 57 13.86 -7.75 5.74
CA ASN A 57 13.57 -7.42 7.13
C ASN A 57 14.09 -6.02 7.40
N PHE A 58 13.17 -5.08 7.60
CA PHE A 58 13.47 -3.67 7.74
C PHE A 58 13.00 -3.20 9.11
N THR A 59 13.93 -2.70 9.93
CA THR A 59 13.61 -2.14 11.25
C THR A 59 12.83 -3.10 12.17
N GLY A 60 13.07 -4.42 12.06
CA GLY A 60 12.36 -5.44 12.82
C GLY A 60 10.99 -5.81 12.26
N GLU A 61 10.71 -5.42 11.01
CA GLU A 61 9.49 -5.79 10.28
C GLU A 61 9.87 -6.68 9.09
N ALA A 62 9.32 -7.90 9.06
CA ALA A 62 9.43 -8.77 7.91
C ALA A 62 8.55 -8.21 6.77
N TYR A 63 9.08 -8.28 5.56
CA TYR A 63 8.46 -7.78 4.34
C TYR A 63 8.52 -8.84 3.25
N THR A 64 7.41 -9.02 2.55
CA THR A 64 7.38 -9.68 1.25
C THR A 64 6.56 -8.81 0.30
N GLY A 65 6.99 -8.67 -0.94
CA GLY A 65 6.22 -7.96 -1.95
C GLY A 65 6.33 -8.56 -3.33
N LEU A 66 5.25 -8.40 -4.08
CA LEU A 66 5.15 -8.76 -5.48
C LEU A 66 4.94 -7.48 -6.29
N VAL A 67 5.70 -7.34 -7.38
CA VAL A 67 5.52 -6.26 -8.36
C VAL A 67 5.40 -6.83 -9.75
N SER A 68 4.67 -6.15 -10.65
CA SER A 68 4.60 -6.55 -12.05
C SER A 68 5.94 -6.37 -12.75
N SER A 69 6.20 -7.18 -13.78
CA SER A 69 7.25 -6.97 -14.76
C SER A 69 6.62 -6.65 -16.12
N PRO A 70 7.11 -5.65 -16.87
CA PRO A 70 8.29 -4.84 -16.58
C PRO A 70 8.04 -3.57 -15.73
N ASP A 71 6.77 -3.20 -15.54
CA ASP A 71 6.42 -1.83 -15.10
C ASP A 71 6.49 -1.57 -13.58
N CYS A 72 6.79 -2.59 -12.78
CA CYS A 72 6.97 -2.48 -11.33
C CYS A 72 5.73 -1.96 -10.56
N PHE A 73 4.52 -2.21 -11.05
CA PHE A 73 3.31 -1.92 -10.29
C PHE A 73 3.21 -2.84 -9.07
N PRO A 74 2.89 -2.33 -7.86
CA PRO A 74 2.69 -3.18 -6.70
C PRO A 74 1.49 -4.10 -6.94
N ILE A 75 1.67 -5.40 -6.72
CA ILE A 75 0.59 -6.39 -6.79
C ILE A 75 0.19 -6.77 -5.37
N GLN A 76 1.18 -7.02 -4.51
CA GLN A 76 0.95 -7.39 -3.12
C GLN A 76 2.09 -6.88 -2.23
N ASN A 77 1.75 -6.46 -1.02
CA ASN A 77 2.70 -6.24 0.06
C ASN A 77 2.21 -6.92 1.34
N ILE A 78 3.11 -7.65 1.98
CA ILE A 78 2.89 -8.27 3.29
C ILE A 78 3.93 -7.69 4.24
N HIS A 79 3.46 -7.15 5.35
CA HIS A 79 4.29 -6.68 6.44
C HIS A 79 3.91 -7.42 7.72
N PHE A 80 4.92 -7.95 8.40
CA PHE A 80 4.76 -8.56 9.71
C PHE A 80 5.69 -7.90 10.72
N SER A 81 5.14 -7.41 11.82
CA SER A 81 5.87 -6.81 12.93
C SER A 81 5.29 -7.31 14.24
N GLN A 82 6.14 -7.62 15.22
CA GLN A 82 5.65 -7.95 16.57
C GLN A 82 4.95 -6.75 17.23
N LYS A 83 5.33 -5.52 16.88
CA LYS A 83 4.77 -4.29 17.44
C LYS A 83 3.45 -3.87 16.79
N TYR A 84 3.34 -4.04 15.47
CA TYR A 84 2.23 -3.52 14.68
C TYR A 84 1.31 -4.61 14.07
N GLY A 85 1.66 -5.88 14.26
CA GLY A 85 0.91 -7.02 13.77
C GLY A 85 1.18 -7.35 12.30
N PHE A 86 0.21 -8.05 11.71
CA PHE A 86 0.22 -8.48 10.31
C PHE A 86 -0.62 -7.53 9.46
N GLU A 87 -0.08 -7.10 8.33
CA GLU A 87 -0.78 -6.33 7.31
C GLU A 87 -0.52 -6.94 5.94
N GLN A 88 -1.58 -7.19 5.19
CA GLN A 88 -1.53 -7.63 3.81
C GLN A 88 -2.37 -6.67 2.97
N SER A 89 -1.75 -6.10 1.95
CA SER A 89 -2.40 -5.28 0.95
C SER A 89 -2.24 -5.92 -0.42
N THR A 90 -3.34 -6.03 -1.17
CA THR A 90 -3.34 -6.45 -2.57
C THR A 90 -3.96 -5.34 -3.40
N TYR A 91 -3.37 -5.06 -4.56
CA TYR A 91 -3.71 -3.90 -5.37
C TYR A 91 -4.28 -4.32 -6.72
N TYR A 92 -5.27 -3.55 -7.18
CA TYR A 92 -5.98 -3.74 -8.44
C TYR A 92 -6.30 -2.37 -9.05
N ASP A 93 -6.59 -2.33 -10.35
CA ASP A 93 -7.02 -1.13 -11.09
C ASP A 93 -6.11 0.10 -10.89
N LEU A 94 -4.80 -0.14 -10.76
CA LEU A 94 -3.82 0.90 -10.53
C LEU A 94 -3.70 1.82 -11.74
N LYS A 95 -3.63 3.13 -11.46
CA LYS A 95 -3.34 4.17 -12.45
C LYS A 95 -2.16 5.00 -11.95
N VAL A 96 -1.31 5.40 -12.89
CA VAL A 96 -0.17 6.27 -12.58
C VAL A 96 -0.68 7.69 -12.31
N GLY A 97 -0.20 8.29 -11.23
CA GLY A 97 -0.53 9.65 -10.83
C GLY A 97 -1.80 9.77 -10.00
N ILE A 98 -2.09 11.00 -9.59
CA ILE A 98 -3.29 11.38 -8.83
C ILE A 98 -4.08 12.33 -9.72
N SER A 99 -5.30 11.96 -10.07
CA SER A 99 -6.17 12.78 -10.91
C SER A 99 -6.79 13.95 -10.16
N ASP A 100 -7.05 13.77 -8.86
CA ASP A 100 -7.66 14.78 -7.99
C ASP A 100 -6.85 14.90 -6.67
N PRO A 101 -5.96 15.91 -6.55
CA PRO A 101 -5.15 16.11 -5.36
C PRO A 101 -5.96 16.65 -4.16
N GLU A 102 -7.14 17.21 -4.37
CA GLU A 102 -7.97 17.77 -3.30
C GLU A 102 -8.49 16.66 -2.36
N LEU A 103 -8.46 15.39 -2.81
CA LEU A 103 -8.76 14.21 -1.98
C LEU A 103 -7.85 14.08 -0.74
N PHE A 104 -6.68 14.72 -0.73
CA PHE A 104 -5.79 14.73 0.43
C PHE A 104 -6.10 15.85 1.43
N ILE A 105 -6.96 16.81 1.08
CA ILE A 105 -7.41 17.84 2.00
C ILE A 105 -8.48 17.24 2.92
N PRO A 106 -8.28 17.23 4.25
CA PRO A 106 -9.28 16.73 5.16
C PRO A 106 -10.61 17.46 4.97
N PRO A 107 -11.74 16.75 5.01
CA PRO A 107 -13.03 17.38 4.79
C PRO A 107 -13.35 18.34 5.96
N ARG A 108 -14.21 19.31 5.70
CA ARG A 108 -14.58 20.40 6.64
C ARG A 108 -15.04 19.92 8.01
N GLU A 109 -15.61 18.72 8.12
CA GLU A 109 -16.03 18.12 9.39
C GLU A 109 -14.85 17.70 10.29
N CYS A 110 -13.62 17.74 9.76
CA CYS A 110 -12.38 17.60 10.51
C CYS A 110 -11.79 18.94 10.97
N ALA A 111 -12.45 20.07 10.67
CA ALA A 111 -12.01 21.37 11.17
C ALA A 111 -12.15 21.44 12.71
N PRO A 112 -11.27 22.18 13.40
CA PRO A 112 -11.46 22.44 14.83
C PRO A 112 -12.81 23.13 15.07
N PRO A 113 -13.52 22.85 16.19
CA PRO A 113 -14.74 23.57 16.51
C PRO A 113 -14.46 25.09 16.61
N GLY A 114 -15.17 25.90 15.83
CA GLY A 114 -15.07 27.37 15.86
C GLY A 114 -14.50 28.05 14.61
N TYR A 115 -14.32 27.31 13.50
CA TYR A 115 -14.06 27.84 12.16
C TYR A 115 -15.15 27.39 11.19
#